data_AF-A0A1B9AYI7-F1
#
_entry.id   AF-A0A1B9AYI7-F1
#
_cell.length_a   1.000
_cell.length_b   1.000
_cell.length_c   1.000
_cell.angle_alpha   90.00
_cell.angle_beta   90.00
_cell.angle_gamma   90.00
#
_symmetry.space_group_name_H-M   'P 1'
#
loop_
_entity.id
_entity.type
_entity.pdbx_description
1 polymer ?
#
loop_
_entity_poly.entity_id
_entity_poly.type
_entity_poly.pdbx_seq_one_letter_code
_entity_poly.pdbx_strand_id
1 'polypeptide(L)'
;MSNATNKYLSRITGKLLGDGCITKQVSRKPRFQFIHRLEDMAWSQYCYEKLKDFLPLNLPAYKRVVDFRLLEGFSESYMVQSKTSEVITELEELWYNNRKKRLPFAFINQHLDEEALAWWYQDDGHLAKQNNIPQKVILSTDSFSKNENTKLQQILYQKFTLSFKLDQ
;
A
#
# COMPACT_ATOMS: atom_id res chain seq x y z
N MET A 1 -13.75 -5.88 -20.00
CA MET A 1 -12.41 -5.33 -19.66
C MET A 1 -11.44 -6.48 -19.54
N SER A 2 -10.20 -6.34 -20.01
CA SER A 2 -9.25 -7.46 -20.05
C SER A 2 -8.89 -7.93 -18.62
N ASN A 3 -8.57 -9.22 -18.46
CA ASN A 3 -8.18 -9.79 -17.17
C ASN A 3 -6.90 -9.12 -16.59
N ALA A 4 -6.04 -8.58 -17.45
CA ALA A 4 -4.84 -7.85 -17.07
C ALA A 4 -5.14 -6.46 -16.46
N THR A 5 -6.17 -5.76 -16.98
CA THR A 5 -6.62 -4.47 -16.45
C THR A 5 -7.15 -4.61 -15.01
N ASN A 6 -7.79 -5.73 -14.68
CA ASN A 6 -8.27 -5.95 -13.30
C ASN A 6 -7.11 -6.15 -12.32
N LYS A 7 -6.05 -6.89 -12.70
CA LYS A 7 -4.96 -7.23 -11.77
C LYS A 7 -4.12 -6.05 -11.32
N TYR A 8 -3.88 -5.04 -12.16
CA TYR A 8 -3.09 -3.89 -11.70
C TYR A 8 -3.86 -3.05 -10.67
N LEU A 9 -5.18 -2.91 -10.80
CA LEU A 9 -6.01 -2.21 -9.82
C LEU A 9 -6.03 -2.95 -8.47
N SER A 10 -5.99 -4.28 -8.47
CA SER A 10 -5.81 -5.08 -7.26
C SER A 10 -4.47 -4.77 -6.58
N ARG A 11 -3.37 -4.77 -7.33
CA ARG A 11 -2.04 -4.40 -6.81
C ARG A 11 -1.98 -2.97 -6.28
N ILE A 12 -2.60 -2.02 -6.98
CA ILE A 12 -2.71 -0.63 -6.52
C ILE A 12 -3.56 -0.52 -5.26
N THR A 13 -4.63 -1.30 -5.14
CA THR A 13 -5.43 -1.38 -3.91
C THR A 13 -4.58 -1.90 -2.75
N GLY A 14 -3.82 -2.98 -2.95
CA GLY A 14 -2.88 -3.49 -1.95
C GLY A 14 -1.84 -2.45 -1.54
N LYS A 15 -1.20 -1.77 -2.50
CA LYS A 15 -0.25 -0.68 -2.20
C LYS A 15 -0.88 0.47 -1.45
N LEU A 16 -2.04 0.95 -1.87
CA LEU A 16 -2.68 2.10 -1.22
C LEU A 16 -3.29 1.75 0.14
N LEU A 17 -3.49 0.47 0.46
CA LEU A 17 -3.75 0.01 1.82
C LEU A 17 -2.47 -0.12 2.66
N GLY A 18 -1.34 -0.43 2.01
CA GLY A 18 -0.01 -0.51 2.62
C GLY A 18 0.85 0.76 2.45
N ASP A 19 2.13 0.54 2.09
CA ASP A 19 3.20 1.54 1.94
C ASP A 19 3.04 2.52 0.76
N GLY A 20 2.06 2.30 -0.09
CA GLY A 20 1.76 3.14 -1.23
C GLY A 20 1.02 4.42 -0.84
N CYS A 21 1.40 5.53 -1.48
CA CYS A 21 0.72 6.81 -1.34
C CYS A 21 0.66 7.60 -2.65
N ILE A 22 -0.24 8.60 -2.68
CA ILE A 22 -0.31 9.57 -3.77
C ILE A 22 0.07 10.96 -3.23
N THR A 23 1.23 11.42 -3.68
CA THR A 23 1.78 12.73 -3.32
C THR A 23 1.28 13.79 -4.29
N LYS A 24 0.98 14.99 -3.79
CA LYS A 24 0.58 16.15 -4.59
C LYS A 24 1.06 17.41 -3.88
N GLN A 25 1.91 18.17 -4.55
CA GLN A 25 2.30 19.50 -4.11
C GLN A 25 1.25 20.51 -4.56
N VAL A 26 1.16 21.66 -3.88
CA VAL A 26 0.34 22.79 -4.33
C VAL A 26 0.66 23.09 -5.80
N SER A 27 -0.37 23.32 -6.62
CA SER A 27 -0.29 23.59 -8.06
C SER A 27 0.37 22.51 -8.95
N ARG A 28 0.65 21.31 -8.43
CA ARG A 28 1.23 20.20 -9.21
C ARG A 28 0.24 19.04 -9.37
N LYS A 29 0.40 18.28 -10.46
CA LYS A 29 -0.32 17.02 -10.66
C LYS A 29 0.20 15.94 -9.69
N PRO A 30 -0.68 15.03 -9.23
CA PRO A 30 -0.30 14.00 -8.27
C PRO A 30 0.63 12.95 -8.86
N ARG A 31 1.36 12.25 -7.98
CA ARG A 31 2.27 11.16 -8.29
C ARG A 31 2.08 10.01 -7.31
N PHE A 32 1.93 8.81 -7.85
CA PHE A 32 1.93 7.58 -7.07
C PHE A 32 3.36 7.24 -6.64
N GLN A 33 3.50 6.73 -5.42
CA GLN A 33 4.78 6.43 -4.81
C GLN A 33 4.67 5.27 -3.82
N PHE A 34 5.72 4.47 -3.71
CA PHE A 34 5.95 3.57 -2.59
C PHE A 34 7.43 3.62 -2.20
N ILE A 35 7.73 3.37 -0.93
CA ILE A 35 9.08 3.33 -0.37
C ILE A 35 9.20 2.03 0.40
N HIS A 36 10.29 1.29 0.19
CA HIS A 36 10.62 0.09 0.94
C HIS A 36 12.03 0.20 1.52
N ARG A 37 12.31 -0.50 2.62
CA ARG A 37 13.63 -0.49 3.25
C ARG A 37 14.68 -1.10 2.32
N LEU A 38 15.95 -0.85 2.62
CA LEU A 38 17.07 -1.43 1.87
C LEU A 38 16.99 -2.96 1.80
N GLU A 39 16.66 -3.61 2.92
CA GLU A 39 16.48 -5.07 3.03
C GLU A 39 15.36 -5.63 2.14
N ASP A 40 14.38 -4.80 1.80
CA ASP A 40 13.21 -5.17 0.99
C ASP A 40 13.35 -4.77 -0.49
N MET A 41 14.58 -4.57 -0.98
CA MET A 41 14.86 -4.20 -2.37
C MET A 41 14.17 -5.15 -3.38
N ALA A 42 14.20 -6.46 -3.11
CA ALA A 42 13.58 -7.45 -4.00
C ALA A 42 12.06 -7.23 -4.13
N TRP A 43 11.40 -6.85 -3.03
CA TRP A 43 9.99 -6.49 -3.04
C TRP A 43 9.73 -5.21 -3.82
N SER A 44 10.57 -4.18 -3.62
CA SER A 44 10.51 -2.93 -4.38
C SER A 44 10.62 -3.15 -5.90
N GLN A 45 11.60 -3.97 -6.32
CA GLN A 45 11.80 -4.32 -7.72
C GLN A 45 10.61 -5.11 -8.26
N TYR A 46 10.10 -6.09 -7.51
CA TYR A 46 8.92 -6.87 -7.91
C TYR A 46 7.71 -5.96 -8.13
N CYS A 47 7.46 -5.01 -7.22
CA CYS A 47 6.35 -4.08 -7.33
C CYS A 47 6.46 -3.19 -8.56
N TYR A 48 7.67 -2.67 -8.84
CA TYR A 48 7.94 -1.91 -10.05
C TYR A 48 7.64 -2.73 -11.31
N GLU A 49 8.21 -3.94 -11.41
CA GLU A 49 8.03 -4.82 -12.58
C GLU A 49 6.55 -5.16 -12.83
N LYS A 50 5.75 -5.35 -11.78
CA LYS A 50 4.32 -5.68 -11.91
C LYS A 50 3.41 -4.49 -12.22
N LEU A 51 3.91 -3.26 -12.12
CA LEU A 51 3.14 -2.03 -12.31
C LEU A 51 3.62 -1.15 -13.45
N LYS A 52 4.86 -1.29 -13.93
CA LYS A 52 5.48 -0.38 -14.92
C LYS A 52 4.76 -0.32 -16.28
N ASP A 53 4.06 -1.38 -16.65
CA ASP A 53 3.30 -1.43 -17.92
C ASP A 53 1.93 -0.74 -17.81
N PHE A 54 1.47 -0.42 -16.58
CA PHE A 54 0.17 0.18 -16.30
C PHE A 54 0.28 1.62 -15.80
N LEU A 55 1.39 1.96 -15.12
CA LEU A 55 1.69 3.28 -14.60
C LEU A 55 3.05 3.74 -15.08
N PRO A 56 3.24 5.05 -15.36
CA PRO A 56 4.53 5.57 -15.82
C PRO A 56 5.51 5.69 -14.66
N LEU A 57 6.01 4.56 -14.14
CA LEU A 57 6.93 4.49 -13.02
C LEU A 57 8.37 4.81 -13.42
N ASN A 58 9.08 5.57 -12.59
CA ASN A 58 10.54 5.61 -12.67
C ASN A 58 11.13 4.35 -12.00
N LEU A 59 12.36 4.00 -12.35
CA LEU A 59 13.08 2.89 -11.72
C LEU A 59 13.21 3.09 -10.20
N PRO A 60 13.28 2.01 -9.41
CA PRO A 60 13.60 2.10 -7.99
C PRO A 60 14.89 2.87 -7.77
N ALA A 61 14.81 3.94 -6.98
CA ALA A 61 15.94 4.81 -6.67
C ALA A 61 16.34 4.65 -5.20
N TYR A 62 17.61 4.31 -4.96
CA TYR A 62 18.18 4.28 -3.62
C TYR A 62 18.12 5.68 -2.98
N LYS A 63 17.78 5.70 -1.69
CA LYS A 63 17.75 6.89 -0.86
C LYS A 63 18.38 6.61 0.50
N ARG A 64 19.24 7.52 0.92
CA ARG A 64 19.74 7.63 2.28
C ARG A 64 19.28 8.95 2.88
N VAL A 65 18.59 8.89 4.01
CA VAL A 65 18.04 10.07 4.69
C VAL A 65 18.54 10.07 6.13
N VAL A 66 19.11 11.20 6.56
CA VAL A 66 19.52 11.39 7.96
C VAL A 66 18.30 11.26 8.86
N ASP A 67 18.39 10.38 9.85
CA ASP A 67 17.33 10.12 10.83
C ASP A 67 17.96 9.88 12.21
N PHE A 68 17.99 10.94 13.02
CA PHE A 68 18.57 10.93 14.36
C PHE A 68 17.82 10.04 15.36
N ARG A 69 16.64 9.49 14.98
CA ARG A 69 15.92 8.52 15.81
C ARG A 69 16.52 7.12 15.71
N LEU A 70 17.30 6.84 14.67
CA LEU A 70 17.97 5.56 14.45
C LEU A 70 19.38 5.59 15.03
N LEU A 71 19.84 4.45 15.55
CA LEU A 71 21.17 4.31 16.12
C LEU A 71 22.28 4.68 15.12
N GLU A 72 22.11 4.27 13.87
CA GLU A 72 23.05 4.54 12.77
C GLU A 72 23.01 6.01 12.30
N GLY A 73 22.03 6.80 12.73
CA GLY A 73 21.85 8.21 12.35
C GLY A 73 21.28 8.43 10.94
N PHE A 74 20.94 7.37 10.21
CA PHE A 74 20.31 7.45 8.89
C PHE A 74 19.42 6.23 8.62
N SER A 75 18.50 6.41 7.68
CA SER A 75 17.68 5.34 7.09
C SER A 75 18.05 5.14 5.63
N GLU A 76 17.96 3.90 5.16
CA GLU A 76 18.19 3.53 3.76
C GLU A 76 16.95 2.86 3.18
N SER A 77 16.61 3.23 1.94
CA SER A 77 15.39 2.78 1.30
C SER A 77 15.50 2.81 -0.22
N TYR A 78 14.60 2.09 -0.89
CA TYR A 78 14.33 2.26 -2.32
C TYR A 78 12.97 2.92 -2.50
N MET A 79 12.95 3.99 -3.29
CA MET A 79 11.74 4.72 -3.64
C MET A 79 11.42 4.54 -5.11
N VAL A 80 10.17 4.19 -5.40
CA VAL A 80 9.59 4.24 -6.75
C VAL A 80 8.57 5.36 -6.76
N GLN A 81 8.68 6.26 -7.73
CA GLN A 81 7.70 7.32 -7.94
C GLN A 81 7.32 7.39 -9.41
N SER A 82 6.04 7.62 -9.66
CA SER A 82 5.53 7.80 -11.01
C SER A 82 5.84 9.18 -11.59
N LYS A 83 5.79 9.26 -12.92
CA LYS A 83 5.42 10.48 -13.64
C LYS A 83 3.93 10.78 -13.39
N THR A 84 3.50 11.97 -13.78
CA THR A 84 2.09 12.37 -13.68
C THR A 84 1.27 11.66 -14.77
N SER A 85 0.06 11.22 -14.45
CA SER A 85 -0.89 10.65 -15.42
C SER A 85 -2.33 10.93 -15.01
N GLU A 86 -3.27 10.76 -15.94
CA GLU A 86 -4.71 10.88 -15.68
C GLU A 86 -5.17 9.82 -14.67
N VAL A 87 -4.80 8.56 -14.87
CA VAL A 87 -5.09 7.45 -13.93
C VAL A 87 -4.65 7.77 -12.50
N ILE A 88 -3.47 8.38 -12.30
CA ILE A 88 -3.01 8.76 -10.97
C ILE A 88 -3.81 9.94 -10.39
N THR A 89 -4.30 10.82 -11.26
CA THR A 89 -5.17 11.93 -10.85
C THR A 89 -6.52 11.40 -10.38
N GLU A 90 -7.13 10.48 -11.12
CA GLU A 90 -8.37 9.80 -10.74
C GLU A 90 -8.22 9.01 -9.43
N LEU A 91 -7.11 8.28 -9.27
CA LEU A 91 -6.81 7.58 -8.03
C LEU A 91 -6.61 8.55 -6.85
N GLU A 92 -6.02 9.73 -7.07
CA GLU A 92 -5.89 10.75 -6.02
C GLU A 92 -7.25 11.26 -5.56
N GLU A 93 -8.11 11.63 -6.49
CA GLU A 93 -9.47 12.13 -6.20
C GLU A 93 -10.32 11.08 -5.47
N LEU A 94 -10.10 9.80 -5.79
CA LEU A 94 -10.80 8.69 -5.16
C LEU A 94 -10.30 8.38 -3.75
N TRP A 95 -8.98 8.36 -3.55
CA TRP A 95 -8.35 7.91 -2.30
C TRP A 95 -8.00 9.05 -1.34
N TYR A 96 -8.10 10.31 -1.75
CA TYR A 96 -7.72 11.45 -0.93
C TYR A 96 -8.80 12.53 -0.96
N ASN A 97 -9.14 13.03 0.23
CA ASN A 97 -9.96 14.22 0.39
C ASN A 97 -9.21 15.20 1.30
N ASN A 98 -9.06 16.47 0.88
CA ASN A 98 -8.30 17.47 1.61
C ASN A 98 -6.90 16.98 2.01
N ARG A 99 -6.21 16.29 1.10
CA ARG A 99 -4.87 15.70 1.28
C ARG A 99 -4.77 14.61 2.36
N LYS A 100 -5.88 14.19 2.95
CA LYS A 100 -5.95 13.06 3.86
C LYS A 100 -6.42 11.81 3.10
N LYS A 101 -5.71 10.70 3.26
CA LYS A 101 -6.13 9.40 2.70
C LYS A 101 -7.48 9.02 3.30
N ARG A 102 -8.41 8.60 2.46
CA ARG A 102 -9.74 8.09 2.79
C ARG A 102 -9.94 6.79 2.06
N LEU A 103 -10.49 5.79 2.72
CA LEU A 103 -10.72 4.49 2.09
C LEU A 103 -11.98 4.51 1.16
N PRO A 104 -11.82 4.31 -0.17
CA PRO A 104 -12.95 4.24 -1.09
C PRO A 104 -13.55 2.82 -1.07
N PHE A 105 -14.39 2.52 -0.08
CA PHE A 105 -14.86 1.14 0.18
C PHE A 105 -15.50 0.42 -1.01
N ALA A 106 -16.22 1.12 -1.90
CA ALA A 106 -16.77 0.49 -3.10
C ALA A 106 -15.66 -0.02 -4.03
N PHE A 107 -14.63 0.79 -4.24
CA PHE A 107 -13.45 0.44 -5.04
C PHE A 107 -12.62 -0.66 -4.37
N ILE A 108 -12.39 -0.56 -3.05
CA ILE A 108 -11.71 -1.61 -2.28
C ILE A 108 -12.48 -2.93 -2.37
N ASN A 109 -13.79 -2.92 -2.19
CA ASN A 109 -14.60 -4.13 -2.28
C ASN A 109 -14.54 -4.77 -3.67
N GLN A 110 -14.42 -3.96 -4.72
CA GLN A 110 -14.26 -4.44 -6.10
C GLN A 110 -12.87 -5.03 -6.37
N HIS A 111 -11.80 -4.42 -5.84
CA HIS A 111 -10.41 -4.71 -6.23
C HIS A 111 -9.56 -5.40 -5.17
N LEU A 112 -10.05 -5.56 -3.94
CA LEU A 112 -9.37 -6.35 -2.91
C LEU A 112 -9.60 -7.85 -3.18
N ASP A 113 -8.78 -8.44 -4.04
CA ASP A 113 -8.69 -9.89 -4.27
C ASP A 113 -7.50 -10.50 -3.48
N GLU A 114 -7.19 -11.78 -3.70
CA GLU A 114 -6.09 -12.47 -3.03
C GLU A 114 -4.72 -11.82 -3.31
N GLU A 115 -4.53 -11.29 -4.52
CA GLU A 115 -3.28 -10.60 -4.89
C GLU A 115 -3.17 -9.26 -4.16
N ALA A 116 -4.25 -8.48 -4.10
CA ALA A 116 -4.31 -7.24 -3.33
C ALA A 116 -4.07 -7.47 -1.83
N LEU A 117 -4.67 -8.52 -1.25
CA LEU A 117 -4.49 -8.88 0.15
C LEU A 117 -3.05 -9.31 0.43
N ALA A 118 -2.43 -10.10 -0.47
CA ALA A 118 -1.03 -10.48 -0.35
C ALA A 118 -0.11 -9.25 -0.41
N TRP A 119 -0.36 -8.30 -1.31
CA TRP A 119 0.41 -7.06 -1.41
C TRP A 119 0.27 -6.18 -0.16
N TRP A 120 -0.94 -6.07 0.38
CA TRP A 120 -1.17 -5.35 1.63
C TRP A 120 -0.44 -6.02 2.80
N TYR A 121 -0.48 -7.36 2.89
CA TYR A 121 0.26 -8.09 3.91
C TYR A 121 1.80 -7.97 3.75
N GLN A 122 2.32 -7.90 2.53
CA GLN A 122 3.76 -7.71 2.34
C GLN A 122 4.25 -6.32 2.76
N ASP A 123 3.39 -5.29 2.69
CA ASP A 123 3.73 -3.93 3.11
C ASP A 123 3.48 -3.73 4.63
N ASP A 124 2.27 -4.03 5.11
CA ASP A 124 1.83 -3.72 6.48
C ASP A 124 1.41 -4.95 7.30
N GLY A 125 1.72 -6.15 6.81
CA GLY A 125 1.38 -7.39 7.48
C GLY A 125 2.48 -7.90 8.42
N HIS A 126 2.06 -8.54 9.50
CA HIS A 126 2.97 -9.17 10.45
C HIS A 126 2.40 -10.48 10.99
N LEU A 127 3.27 -11.47 11.20
CA LEU A 127 2.92 -12.72 11.88
C LEU A 127 3.43 -12.68 13.31
N ALA A 128 2.53 -12.45 14.26
CA ALA A 128 2.85 -12.54 15.68
C ALA A 128 3.11 -13.99 16.07
N LYS A 129 4.23 -14.24 16.75
CA LYS A 129 4.68 -15.57 17.19
C LYS A 129 4.96 -15.55 18.68
N GLN A 130 4.69 -16.68 19.35
CA GLN A 130 5.10 -16.94 20.72
C GLN A 130 5.90 -18.24 20.74
N ASN A 131 7.14 -18.22 21.25
CA ASN A 131 8.04 -19.38 21.23
C ASN A 131 8.15 -20.02 19.83
N ASN A 132 8.25 -19.19 18.79
CA ASN A 132 8.26 -19.58 17.38
C ASN A 132 6.97 -20.25 16.85
N ILE A 133 5.90 -20.29 17.65
CA ILE A 133 4.58 -20.80 17.25
C ILE A 133 3.73 -19.63 16.75
N PRO A 134 3.23 -19.67 15.49
CA PRO A 134 2.31 -18.67 14.96
C PRO A 134 1.07 -18.49 15.84
N GLN A 135 0.73 -17.25 16.19
CA GLN A 135 -0.42 -16.91 17.02
C GLN A 135 -1.51 -16.22 16.19
N LYS A 136 -1.15 -15.09 15.56
CA LYS A 136 -2.10 -14.28 14.78
C LYS A 136 -1.40 -13.51 13.67
N VAL A 137 -2.14 -13.27 12.60
CA VAL A 137 -1.78 -12.31 11.56
C VAL A 137 -2.30 -10.94 11.96
N ILE A 138 -1.46 -9.93 11.84
CA ILE A 138 -1.75 -8.53 12.10
C ILE A 138 -1.61 -7.77 10.78
N LEU A 139 -2.51 -6.82 10.53
CA LEU A 139 -2.38 -5.80 9.49
C LEU A 139 -2.31 -4.45 10.19
N SER A 140 -1.17 -3.77 10.08
CA SER A 140 -0.95 -2.45 10.66
C SER A 140 -1.83 -1.43 9.94
N THR A 141 -2.81 -0.90 10.67
CA THR A 141 -3.86 -0.01 10.14
C THR A 141 -4.04 1.23 11.01
N ASP A 142 -3.00 1.59 11.76
CA ASP A 142 -2.99 2.68 12.74
C ASP A 142 -3.26 4.06 12.11
N SER A 143 -3.03 4.18 10.80
CA SER A 143 -3.32 5.40 10.03
C SER A 143 -4.80 5.57 9.67
N PHE A 144 -5.62 4.52 9.81
CA PHE A 144 -7.05 4.53 9.50
C PHE A 144 -7.90 4.73 10.74
N SER A 145 -9.08 5.32 10.58
CA SER A 145 -10.03 5.48 11.67
C SER A 145 -10.64 4.14 12.12
N LYS A 146 -11.13 4.07 13.35
CA LYS A 146 -11.86 2.90 13.87
C LYS A 146 -13.02 2.46 12.97
N ASN A 147 -13.76 3.42 12.41
CA ASN A 147 -14.85 3.14 11.47
C ASN A 147 -14.34 2.54 10.15
N GLU A 148 -13.20 3.05 9.65
CA GLU A 148 -12.56 2.48 8.47
C GLU A 148 -12.08 1.05 8.71
N ASN A 149 -11.44 0.80 9.85
CA ASN A 149 -11.00 -0.55 10.22
C ASN A 149 -12.17 -1.53 10.43
N THR A 150 -13.29 -1.07 10.99
CA THR A 150 -14.50 -1.90 11.12
C THR A 150 -15.05 -2.31 9.74
N LYS A 151 -15.02 -1.40 8.77
CA LYS A 151 -15.45 -1.73 7.39
C LYS A 151 -14.46 -2.66 6.69
N LEU A 152 -13.15 -2.48 6.89
CA LEU A 152 -12.13 -3.40 6.37
C LEU A 152 -12.33 -4.82 6.94
N GLN A 153 -12.62 -4.96 8.24
CA GLN A 153 -12.95 -6.26 8.85
C GLN A 153 -14.14 -6.93 8.16
N GLN A 154 -15.21 -6.17 7.89
CA GLN A 154 -16.38 -6.68 7.18
C GLN A 154 -16.04 -7.16 5.77
N ILE A 155 -15.28 -6.37 5.01
CA ILE A 155 -14.85 -6.76 3.65
C ILE A 155 -13.99 -8.02 3.70
N LEU A 156 -13.00 -8.09 4.59
CA LEU A 156 -12.11 -9.26 4.73
C LEU A 156 -12.90 -10.53 5.07
N TYR A 157 -13.88 -10.43 5.96
CA TYR A 157 -14.76 -11.55 6.30
C TYR A 157 -15.64 -11.96 5.12
N GLN A 158 -16.29 -11.00 4.45
CA GLN A 158 -17.20 -11.29 3.34
C GLN A 158 -16.48 -11.89 2.13
N LYS A 159 -15.25 -11.42 1.83
CA LYS A 159 -14.50 -11.85 0.64
C LYS A 159 -13.67 -13.10 0.86
N PHE A 160 -13.11 -13.28 2.06
CA PHE A 160 -12.11 -14.33 2.33
C PHE A 160 -12.47 -15.22 3.52
N THR A 161 -13.59 -14.98 4.19
CA THR A 161 -13.95 -15.65 5.46
C THR A 161 -12.88 -15.48 6.55
N LEU A 162 -12.12 -14.37 6.49
CA LEU A 162 -11.08 -14.06 7.47
C LEU A 162 -11.63 -13.13 8.56
N SER A 163 -11.64 -13.60 9.80
CA SER A 163 -12.11 -12.82 10.96
C SER A 163 -10.96 -12.07 11.62
N PHE A 164 -10.94 -10.75 11.44
CA PHE A 164 -10.02 -9.85 12.14
C PHE A 164 -10.71 -9.11 13.29
N LYS A 165 -9.94 -8.76 14.32
CA LYS A 165 -10.36 -7.90 15.43
C LYS A 165 -9.36 -6.74 15.54
N LEU A 166 -9.81 -5.61 16.12
CA LEU A 166 -8.88 -4.55 16.48
C LEU A 166 -7.99 -5.06 17.61
N ASP A 167 -6.69 -4.89 17.46
CA ASP A 167 -5.76 -5.21 18.55
C ASP A 167 -5.94 -4.22 19.69
N GLN A 168 -5.82 -4.71 20.93
CA GLN A 168 -5.95 -3.90 22.16
C GLN A 168 -4.58 -3.49 22.67
#